data_AF-A0A954UWI7-F1
#
_entry.id   AF-A0A954UWI7-F1
#
_cell.length_a   1.000
_cell.length_b   1.000
_cell.length_c   1.000
_cell.angle_alpha   90.00
_cell.angle_beta   90.00
_cell.angle_gamma   90.00
#
_symmetry.space_group_name_H-M   'P 1'
#
loop_
_entity.id
_entity.type
_entity.pdbx_description
1 polymer ?
#
loop_
_entity_poly.entity_id
_entity_poly.type
_entity_poly.pdbx_seq_one_letter_code
_entity_poly.pdbx_strand_id
1 'polypeptide(L)'
;MTVYYRRGGTDLQLGDTDFRDALTAAISAVGNPQKVLAIPPDHTRSDSRAGELTRIAYQLLGSRLTDVMPALGTHEAMNEDELNYMFGDLPRDLIRVHDWQNDVATLGQVDAEFVNAATEGLYQKPWSAQVNKLLLEGGHDLILSLGQVVPHEVIGMANYNKNIFVGTGGNKGINESHYLSALYGMEKTMGRCDTPLRRILNEAQDRFCSSMPIIYVLTVVESLASGNK
;
A
#
# COMPACT_ATOMS: atom_id res chain seq x y z
N MET A 1 13.08 -11.43 -1.79
CA MET A 1 12.27 -10.61 -0.86
C MET A 1 12.38 -11.22 0.53
N THR A 2 12.80 -10.44 1.53
CA THR A 2 13.00 -10.92 2.90
C THR A 2 11.66 -10.97 3.63
N VAL A 3 11.38 -12.06 4.34
CA VAL A 3 10.17 -12.20 5.18
C VAL A 3 10.59 -12.10 6.64
N TYR A 4 10.16 -11.03 7.31
CA TYR A 4 10.48 -10.79 8.73
C TYR A 4 9.56 -11.55 9.70
N TYR A 5 8.31 -11.77 9.30
CA TYR A 5 7.33 -12.50 10.07
C TYR A 5 6.30 -13.13 9.13
N ARG A 6 5.83 -14.33 9.47
CA ARG A 6 4.72 -15.00 8.77
C ARG A 6 3.94 -15.84 9.76
N ARG A 7 2.64 -15.61 9.82
CA ARG A 7 1.68 -16.46 10.53
C ARG A 7 0.39 -16.48 9.74
N GLY A 8 -0.22 -17.66 9.60
CA GLY A 8 -1.44 -17.86 8.84
C GLY A 8 -1.72 -19.33 8.59
N GLY A 9 -2.99 -19.66 8.38
CA GLY A 9 -3.50 -21.01 8.16
C GLY A 9 -5.00 -20.94 7.91
N THR A 10 -5.58 -21.97 7.29
CA THR A 10 -7.02 -22.03 6.96
C THR A 10 -7.93 -21.94 8.17
N ASP A 11 -7.44 -22.38 9.33
CA ASP A 11 -8.21 -22.47 10.58
C ASP A 11 -7.70 -21.50 11.66
N LEU A 12 -6.80 -20.59 11.29
CA LEU A 12 -6.23 -19.61 12.22
C LEU A 12 -6.95 -18.27 12.13
N GLN A 13 -7.54 -17.86 13.25
CA GLN A 13 -8.04 -16.50 13.45
C GLN A 13 -6.94 -15.68 14.10
N LEU A 14 -6.54 -14.58 13.44
CA LEU A 14 -5.52 -13.68 13.93
C LEU A 14 -6.18 -12.43 14.52
N GLY A 15 -5.68 -11.99 15.68
CA GLY A 15 -6.18 -10.81 16.38
C GLY A 15 -5.06 -9.84 16.76
N ASP A 16 -5.39 -8.91 17.65
CA ASP A 16 -4.55 -7.79 18.06
C ASP A 16 -3.18 -8.24 18.59
N THR A 17 -3.14 -9.36 19.33
CA THR A 17 -1.88 -9.96 19.81
C THR A 17 -1.01 -10.41 18.65
N ASP A 18 -1.58 -11.05 17.64
CA ASP A 18 -0.85 -11.49 16.45
C ASP A 18 -0.29 -10.31 15.64
N PHE A 19 -1.07 -9.22 15.54
CA PHE A 19 -0.63 -7.98 14.90
C PHE A 19 0.52 -7.34 15.66
N ARG A 20 0.43 -7.28 16.99
CA ARG A 20 1.49 -6.77 17.86
C ARG A 20 2.77 -7.59 17.74
N ASP A 21 2.67 -8.92 17.75
CA ASP A 21 3.80 -9.82 17.59
C ASP A 21 4.48 -9.64 16.22
N ALA A 22 3.67 -9.59 15.15
CA ALA A 22 4.16 -9.40 13.80
C ALA A 22 4.90 -8.07 13.62
N LEU A 23 4.30 -6.96 14.08
CA LEU A 23 4.90 -5.64 14.00
C LEU A 23 6.15 -5.54 14.87
N THR A 24 6.14 -6.12 16.08
CA THR A 24 7.30 -6.12 16.97
C THR A 24 8.47 -6.87 16.32
N ALA A 25 8.22 -8.07 15.78
CA ALA A 25 9.24 -8.84 15.08
C ALA A 25 9.81 -8.07 13.86
N ALA A 26 8.95 -7.46 13.05
CA ALA A 26 9.37 -6.68 11.88
C ALA A 26 10.20 -5.45 12.27
N ILE A 27 9.74 -4.65 13.26
CA ILE A 27 10.42 -3.44 13.75
C ILE A 27 11.79 -3.78 14.35
N SER A 28 11.88 -4.86 15.12
CA SER A 28 13.16 -5.33 15.67
C SER A 28 14.11 -5.80 14.58
N ALA A 29 13.62 -6.55 13.58
CA ALA A 29 14.44 -7.09 12.51
C ALA A 29 15.07 -6.00 11.61
N VAL A 30 14.41 -4.85 11.46
CA VAL A 30 14.93 -3.72 10.66
C VAL A 30 15.76 -2.73 11.46
N GLY A 31 16.10 -3.04 12.71
CA GLY A 31 17.06 -2.25 13.49
C GLY A 31 16.47 -1.10 14.28
N ASN A 32 15.20 -1.21 14.70
CA ASN A 32 14.53 -0.23 15.56
C ASN A 32 14.53 1.22 14.99
N PRO A 33 13.75 1.47 13.94
CA PRO A 33 13.73 2.74 13.21
C PRO A 33 13.26 3.91 14.07
N GLN A 34 13.74 5.10 13.77
CA GLN A 34 13.51 6.32 14.55
C GLN A 34 12.54 7.29 13.88
N LYS A 35 12.33 7.19 12.57
CA LYS A 35 11.40 8.04 11.81
C LYS A 35 10.61 7.22 10.81
N VAL A 36 9.38 6.88 11.17
CA VAL A 36 8.52 5.95 10.44
C VAL A 36 7.36 6.68 9.78
N LEU A 37 7.13 6.37 8.50
CA LEU A 37 5.92 6.67 7.77
C LEU A 37 5.05 5.40 7.69
N ALA A 38 3.80 5.46 8.12
CA ALA A 38 2.83 4.41 7.86
C ALA A 38 1.93 4.78 6.67
N ILE A 39 1.67 3.82 5.79
CA ILE A 39 0.79 3.94 4.62
C ILE A 39 -0.33 2.89 4.74
N PRO A 40 -1.37 3.15 5.56
CA PRO A 40 -2.59 2.34 5.56
C PRO A 40 -3.48 2.65 4.34
N PRO A 41 -4.48 1.82 4.01
CA PRO A 41 -5.53 2.23 3.10
C PRO A 41 -6.43 3.29 3.75
N ASP A 42 -7.33 3.86 2.95
CA ASP A 42 -8.33 4.82 3.41
C ASP A 42 -9.61 4.17 3.97
N HIS A 43 -10.63 4.98 4.28
CA HIS A 43 -11.88 4.52 4.88
C HIS A 43 -12.67 3.54 4.00
N THR A 44 -12.45 3.53 2.67
CA THR A 44 -13.11 2.57 1.76
C THR A 44 -12.67 1.13 2.01
N ARG A 45 -11.60 0.95 2.80
CA ARG A 45 -11.10 -0.33 3.30
C ARG A 45 -11.17 -0.43 4.82
N SER A 46 -12.13 0.22 5.45
CA SER A 46 -12.32 0.14 6.91
C SER A 46 -12.51 -1.28 7.45
N ASP A 47 -13.01 -2.19 6.63
CA ASP A 47 -13.13 -3.62 6.97
C ASP A 47 -11.80 -4.38 6.99
N SER A 48 -10.70 -3.75 6.58
CA SER A 48 -9.37 -4.40 6.48
C SER A 48 -8.63 -4.58 7.79
N ARG A 49 -9.19 -4.04 8.89
CA ARG A 49 -8.49 -3.90 10.19
C ARG A 49 -7.17 -3.14 10.10
N ALA A 50 -6.87 -2.48 8.98
CA ALA A 50 -5.62 -1.74 8.81
C ALA A 50 -5.54 -0.52 9.74
N GLY A 51 -6.68 0.10 10.06
CA GLY A 51 -6.73 1.19 11.04
C GLY A 51 -6.31 0.75 12.44
N GLU A 52 -6.77 -0.42 12.88
CA GLU A 52 -6.32 -1.06 14.13
C GLU A 52 -4.81 -1.36 14.08
N LEU A 53 -4.34 -1.94 12.98
CA LEU A 53 -2.92 -2.23 12.76
C LEU A 53 -2.05 -0.95 12.81
N THR A 54 -2.53 0.17 12.23
CA THR A 54 -1.87 1.47 12.32
C THR A 54 -1.80 1.98 13.75
N ARG A 55 -2.88 1.83 14.54
CA ARG A 55 -2.88 2.22 15.96
C ARG A 55 -1.92 1.37 16.79
N ILE A 56 -1.84 0.06 16.52
CA ILE A 56 -0.85 -0.82 17.17
C ILE A 56 0.57 -0.39 16.80
N ALA A 57 0.82 -0.03 15.53
CA ALA A 57 2.11 0.51 15.11
C ALA A 57 2.45 1.80 15.86
N TYR A 58 1.49 2.72 16.04
CA TYR A 58 1.66 3.93 16.85
C TYR A 58 1.99 3.62 18.31
N GLN A 59 1.31 2.65 18.93
CA GLN A 59 1.57 2.25 20.31
C GLN A 59 2.98 1.65 20.50
N LEU A 60 3.51 0.93 19.51
CA LEU A 60 4.85 0.32 19.55
C LEU A 60 5.96 1.34 19.23
N LEU A 61 5.70 2.26 18.29
CA LEU A 61 6.68 3.23 17.82
C LEU A 61 6.70 4.51 18.65
N GLY A 62 5.56 4.89 19.24
CA GLY A 62 5.39 6.15 19.95
C GLY A 62 5.69 7.34 19.05
N SER A 63 6.51 8.27 19.53
CA SER A 63 6.94 9.47 18.78
C SER A 63 7.76 9.17 17.51
N ARG A 64 8.18 7.91 17.30
CA ARG A 64 8.93 7.50 16.10
C ARG A 64 8.01 7.31 14.89
N LEU A 65 6.71 7.07 15.09
CA LEU A 65 5.74 7.15 14.01
C LEU A 65 5.40 8.64 13.81
N THR A 66 6.05 9.27 12.83
CA THR A 66 5.94 10.71 12.62
C THR A 66 4.86 11.09 11.61
N ASP A 67 4.51 10.15 10.73
CA ASP A 67 3.61 10.41 9.62
C ASP A 67 2.74 9.17 9.33
N VAL A 68 1.46 9.42 9.06
CA VAL A 68 0.50 8.42 8.59
C VAL A 68 -0.19 8.97 7.36
N MET A 69 0.04 8.34 6.21
CA MET A 69 -0.53 8.76 4.92
C MET A 69 -1.53 7.70 4.44
N PRO A 70 -2.84 7.90 4.62
CA PRO A 70 -3.83 7.07 3.97
C PRO A 70 -3.59 7.02 2.46
N ALA A 71 -3.51 5.83 1.91
CA ALA A 71 -3.31 5.57 0.49
C ALA A 71 -4.60 5.84 -0.31
N LEU A 72 -4.91 7.13 -0.51
CA LEU A 72 -6.14 7.60 -1.16
C LEU A 72 -6.20 7.23 -2.66
N GLY A 73 -5.06 7.20 -3.34
CA GLY A 73 -5.04 7.33 -4.79
C GLY A 73 -5.76 8.61 -5.23
N THR A 74 -6.85 8.47 -5.99
CA THR A 74 -7.64 9.61 -6.48
C THR A 74 -8.82 9.97 -5.57
N HIS A 75 -9.00 9.28 -4.44
CA HIS A 75 -10.11 9.56 -3.53
C HIS A 75 -9.98 10.92 -2.85
N GLU A 76 -11.12 11.44 -2.38
CA GLU A 76 -11.14 12.66 -1.58
C GLU A 76 -10.46 12.45 -0.22
N ALA A 77 -10.02 13.55 0.38
CA ALA A 77 -9.49 13.53 1.73
C ALA A 77 -10.55 13.01 2.72
N MET A 78 -10.14 12.11 3.60
CA MET A 78 -11.04 11.57 4.63
C MET A 78 -11.54 12.69 5.54
N ASN A 79 -12.85 12.74 5.78
CA ASN A 79 -13.43 13.66 6.76
C ASN A 79 -13.20 13.18 8.20
N GLU A 80 -13.53 14.01 9.20
CA GLU A 80 -13.31 13.67 10.61
C GLU A 80 -14.02 12.39 11.05
N ASP A 81 -15.25 12.14 10.59
CA ASP A 81 -15.99 10.93 10.96
C ASP A 81 -15.36 9.67 10.38
N GLU A 82 -14.88 9.75 9.13
CA GLU A 82 -14.12 8.68 8.48
C GLU A 82 -12.77 8.43 9.16
N LEU A 83 -12.06 9.49 9.56
CA LEU A 83 -10.82 9.38 10.33
C LEU A 83 -11.06 8.80 11.73
N ASN A 84 -12.13 9.22 12.41
CA ASN A 84 -12.57 8.65 13.69
C ASN A 84 -12.87 7.16 13.56
N TYR A 85 -13.61 6.78 12.52
CA TYR A 85 -13.98 5.39 12.28
C TYR A 85 -12.77 4.51 11.95
N MET A 86 -11.89 4.99 11.07
CA MET A 86 -10.73 4.23 10.61
C MET A 86 -9.63 4.18 11.66
N PHE A 87 -9.25 5.31 12.25
CA PHE A 87 -8.04 5.44 13.06
C PHE A 87 -8.30 5.74 14.54
N GLY A 88 -9.57 5.89 14.96
CA GLY A 88 -9.93 6.13 16.35
C GLY A 88 -9.20 7.34 16.94
N ASP A 89 -8.49 7.12 18.03
CA ASP A 89 -7.75 8.11 18.82
C ASP A 89 -6.35 8.45 18.29
N LEU A 90 -5.97 8.00 17.10
CA LEU A 90 -4.69 8.35 16.49
C LEU A 90 -4.55 9.88 16.38
N PRO A 91 -3.44 10.50 16.84
CA PRO A 91 -3.28 11.95 16.77
C PRO A 91 -3.41 12.47 15.33
N ARG A 92 -4.32 13.43 15.13
CA ARG A 92 -4.67 13.96 13.79
C ARG A 92 -3.52 14.71 13.14
N ASP A 93 -2.61 15.26 13.93
CA ASP A 93 -1.38 15.92 13.47
C ASP A 93 -0.36 14.96 12.85
N LEU A 94 -0.54 13.64 12.97
CA LEU A 94 0.24 12.64 12.23
C LEU A 94 -0.31 12.39 10.83
N ILE A 95 -1.59 12.70 10.57
CA ILE A 95 -2.24 12.36 9.30
C ILE A 95 -1.75 13.30 8.20
N ARG A 96 -1.36 12.70 7.07
CA ARG A 96 -0.91 13.38 5.85
C ARG A 96 -1.89 13.08 4.73
N VAL A 97 -2.58 14.12 4.25
CA VAL A 97 -3.49 13.99 3.11
C VAL A 97 -2.65 13.91 1.84
N HIS A 98 -2.87 12.85 1.06
CA HIS A 98 -2.18 12.67 -0.21
C HIS A 98 -2.80 13.55 -1.31
N ASP A 99 -2.00 14.44 -1.91
CA ASP A 99 -2.39 15.22 -3.09
C ASP A 99 -1.78 14.61 -4.36
N TRP A 100 -2.55 13.75 -5.01
CA TRP A 100 -2.15 13.05 -6.24
C TRP A 100 -1.90 13.99 -7.43
N GLN A 101 -2.41 15.22 -7.39
CA GLN A 101 -2.32 16.19 -8.49
C GLN A 101 -1.05 17.04 -8.41
N ASN A 102 -0.69 17.50 -7.21
CA ASN A 102 0.38 18.50 -7.05
C ASN A 102 1.57 18.02 -6.21
N ASP A 103 1.38 17.03 -5.34
CA ASP A 103 2.39 16.60 -4.37
C ASP A 103 2.98 15.23 -4.69
N VAL A 104 3.46 15.09 -5.92
CA VAL A 104 4.03 13.83 -6.43
C VAL A 104 5.38 14.04 -7.10
N ALA A 105 6.24 13.03 -6.99
CA ALA A 105 7.50 12.91 -7.71
C ALA A 105 7.43 11.74 -8.69
N THR A 106 8.10 11.88 -9.84
CA THR A 106 8.30 10.75 -10.77
C THR A 106 9.66 10.14 -10.49
N LEU A 107 9.67 8.89 -10.04
CA LEU A 107 10.90 8.15 -9.73
C LEU A 107 11.63 7.71 -11.00
N GLY A 108 10.85 7.43 -12.04
CA GLY A 108 11.32 6.93 -13.31
C GLY A 108 10.17 6.48 -14.19
N GLN A 109 10.51 5.83 -15.30
CA GLN A 109 9.55 5.22 -16.20
C GLN A 109 9.94 3.77 -16.49
N VAL A 110 8.98 2.86 -16.33
CA VAL A 110 9.10 1.53 -16.92
C VAL A 110 8.97 1.73 -18.43
N ASP A 111 9.96 1.25 -19.17
CA ASP A 111 10.13 1.51 -20.59
C ASP A 111 9.04 0.84 -21.43
N ALA A 112 8.80 1.41 -22.61
CA ALA A 112 7.76 0.93 -23.52
C ALA A 112 7.98 -0.51 -23.97
N GLU A 113 9.23 -0.98 -24.07
CA GLU A 113 9.56 -2.35 -24.45
C GLU A 113 9.07 -3.34 -23.39
N PHE A 114 9.41 -3.12 -22.12
CA PHE A 114 8.90 -3.91 -21.02
C PHE A 114 7.37 -3.87 -20.95
N VAL A 115 6.76 -2.68 -21.04
CA VAL A 115 5.31 -2.53 -20.97
C VAL A 115 4.60 -3.24 -22.12
N ASN A 116 5.13 -3.15 -23.35
CA ASN A 116 4.62 -3.86 -24.52
C ASN A 116 4.67 -5.37 -24.32
N ALA A 117 5.80 -5.90 -23.85
CA ALA A 117 5.94 -7.33 -23.57
C ALA A 117 5.00 -7.79 -22.45
N ALA A 118 4.93 -7.05 -21.34
CA ALA A 118 4.10 -7.37 -20.19
C ALA A 118 2.60 -7.38 -20.54
N THR A 119 2.18 -6.51 -21.46
CA THR A 119 0.79 -6.36 -21.91
C THR A 119 0.45 -7.16 -23.18
N GLU A 120 1.35 -8.03 -23.65
CA GLU A 120 1.12 -8.87 -24.84
C GLU A 120 0.80 -8.02 -26.09
N GLY A 121 1.40 -6.83 -26.20
CA GLY A 121 1.21 -5.91 -27.33
C GLY A 121 0.07 -4.91 -27.19
N LEU A 122 -0.76 -5.00 -26.14
CA LEU A 122 -1.96 -4.17 -25.98
C LEU A 122 -1.64 -2.70 -25.65
N TYR A 123 -0.51 -2.42 -25.01
CA TYR A 123 -0.11 -1.06 -24.65
C TYR A 123 1.39 -0.87 -24.85
N GLN A 124 1.76 0.18 -25.61
CA GLN A 124 3.12 0.35 -26.16
C GLN A 124 3.77 1.69 -25.76
N LYS A 125 3.33 2.26 -24.64
CA LYS A 125 3.89 3.49 -24.08
C LYS A 125 4.61 3.17 -22.77
N PRO A 126 5.63 3.95 -22.38
CA PRO A 126 6.22 3.81 -21.05
C PRO A 126 5.17 4.09 -19.96
N TRP A 127 5.38 3.52 -18.78
CA TRP A 127 4.53 3.74 -17.60
C TRP A 127 5.28 4.56 -16.55
N SER A 128 4.66 5.63 -16.05
CA SER A 128 5.29 6.55 -15.10
C SER A 128 5.16 6.10 -13.64
N ALA A 129 6.30 5.79 -13.01
CA ALA A 129 6.38 5.46 -11.59
C ALA A 129 6.32 6.74 -10.75
N GLN A 130 5.11 7.09 -10.29
CA GLN A 130 4.89 8.25 -9.44
C GLN A 130 4.55 7.83 -8.01
N VAL A 131 5.04 8.62 -7.04
CA VAL A 131 4.73 8.50 -5.61
C VAL A 131 4.64 9.88 -4.97
N ASN A 132 4.06 9.98 -3.79
CA ASN A 132 4.06 11.22 -3.02
C ASN A 132 5.49 11.58 -2.61
N LYS A 133 5.83 12.88 -2.64
CA LYS A 133 7.19 13.36 -2.34
C LYS A 133 7.66 12.99 -0.94
N LEU A 134 6.75 12.85 0.02
CA LEU A 134 7.08 12.48 1.39
C LEU A 134 7.80 11.12 1.48
N LEU A 135 7.52 10.17 0.58
CA LEU A 135 8.21 8.88 0.55
C LEU A 135 9.70 9.00 0.18
N LEU A 136 10.10 10.10 -0.46
CA LEU A 136 11.47 10.37 -0.89
C LEU A 136 12.17 11.38 0.03
N GLU A 137 11.48 12.47 0.29
CA GLU A 137 12.03 13.68 0.90
C GLU A 137 11.77 13.73 2.41
N GLY A 138 10.90 12.84 2.91
CA GLY A 138 10.53 12.78 4.32
C GLY A 138 11.64 12.29 5.24
N GLY A 139 12.71 11.67 4.71
CA GLY A 139 13.84 11.19 5.49
C GLY A 139 13.47 10.06 6.46
N HIS A 140 12.42 9.29 6.14
CA HIS A 140 11.98 8.14 6.92
C HIS A 140 12.99 7.00 6.79
N ASP A 141 13.36 6.42 7.92
CA ASP A 141 14.20 5.22 7.96
C ASP A 141 13.37 3.92 7.89
N LEU A 142 12.04 4.05 7.89
CA LEU A 142 11.09 2.97 7.62
C LEU A 142 9.81 3.50 6.97
N ILE A 143 9.34 2.84 5.92
CA ILE A 143 8.01 3.01 5.35
C ILE A 143 7.21 1.72 5.60
N LEU A 144 6.19 1.76 6.46
CA LEU A 144 5.28 0.66 6.73
C LEU A 144 4.06 0.75 5.83
N SER A 145 4.04 -0.03 4.75
CA SER A 145 2.85 -0.20 3.92
C SER A 145 1.92 -1.24 4.54
N LEU A 146 0.77 -0.82 5.06
CA LEU A 146 -0.15 -1.64 5.85
C LEU A 146 -1.41 -1.91 5.05
N GLY A 147 -1.93 -3.14 5.07
CA GLY A 147 -3.31 -3.38 4.63
C GLY A 147 -3.64 -4.82 4.25
N GLN A 148 -4.87 -5.01 3.77
CA GLN A 148 -5.37 -6.30 3.32
C GLN A 148 -5.01 -6.64 1.87
N VAL A 149 -4.81 -7.92 1.59
CA VAL A 149 -4.72 -8.48 0.24
C VAL A 149 -6.08 -9.08 -0.10
N VAL A 150 -6.74 -8.53 -1.13
CA VAL A 150 -8.06 -8.97 -1.60
C VAL A 150 -8.11 -8.96 -3.12
N PRO A 151 -8.98 -9.77 -3.77
CA PRO A 151 -9.22 -9.66 -5.21
C PRO A 151 -9.56 -8.22 -5.62
N HIS A 152 -9.04 -7.79 -6.76
CA HIS A 152 -9.17 -6.43 -7.26
C HIS A 152 -9.23 -6.42 -8.79
N GLU A 153 -10.18 -5.69 -9.35
CA GLU A 153 -10.51 -5.63 -10.77
C GLU A 153 -9.41 -5.00 -11.63
N VAL A 154 -8.67 -4.00 -11.11
CA VAL A 154 -7.60 -3.30 -11.83
C VAL A 154 -6.25 -4.01 -11.74
N ILE A 155 -5.87 -4.53 -10.57
CA ILE A 155 -4.50 -5.01 -10.30
C ILE A 155 -4.41 -6.52 -10.00
N GLY A 156 -5.56 -7.21 -10.04
CA GLY A 156 -5.72 -8.62 -9.74
C GLY A 156 -5.82 -8.90 -8.24
N MET A 157 -4.76 -8.65 -7.49
CA MET A 157 -4.79 -8.66 -6.01
C MET A 157 -4.45 -7.26 -5.50
N ALA A 158 -5.20 -6.71 -4.56
CA ALA A 158 -4.96 -5.39 -3.97
C ALA A 158 -3.65 -5.33 -3.15
N ASN A 159 -3.32 -4.13 -2.67
CA ASN A 159 -2.17 -3.86 -1.78
C ASN A 159 -0.81 -4.19 -2.43
N TYR A 160 0.23 -4.37 -1.62
CA TYR A 160 1.63 -4.43 -2.00
C TYR A 160 2.01 -3.17 -2.79
N ASN A 161 2.70 -3.28 -3.93
CA ASN A 161 3.11 -2.12 -4.73
C ASN A 161 1.95 -1.23 -5.21
N LYS A 162 0.70 -1.72 -5.20
CA LYS A 162 -0.49 -0.89 -5.45
C LYS A 162 -0.59 0.23 -4.42
N ASN A 163 -0.33 -0.08 -3.15
CA ASN A 163 -0.46 0.87 -2.06
C ASN A 163 0.52 2.04 -2.23
N ILE A 164 1.69 1.75 -2.80
CA ILE A 164 2.73 2.75 -3.10
C ILE A 164 2.40 3.51 -4.39
N PHE A 165 2.37 2.83 -5.53
CA PHE A 165 2.30 3.49 -6.84
C PHE A 165 0.93 3.95 -7.28
N VAL A 166 -0.14 3.42 -6.68
CA VAL A 166 -1.51 3.88 -6.94
C VAL A 166 -2.01 4.65 -5.73
N GLY A 167 -1.87 4.07 -4.53
CA GLY A 167 -2.34 4.67 -3.29
C GLY A 167 -1.67 5.99 -2.91
N THR A 168 -0.38 6.13 -3.21
CA THR A 168 0.37 7.39 -3.08
C THR A 168 0.79 7.95 -4.44
N GLY A 169 0.18 7.46 -5.52
CA GLY A 169 0.59 7.74 -6.90
C GLY A 169 0.17 9.11 -7.42
N GLY A 170 0.60 9.44 -8.65
CA GLY A 170 0.19 10.65 -9.35
C GLY A 170 -0.66 10.40 -10.58
N ASN A 171 -1.23 11.46 -11.16
CA ASN A 171 -2.16 11.40 -12.30
C ASN A 171 -1.70 10.47 -13.43
N LYS A 172 -0.43 10.53 -13.85
CA LYS A 172 0.05 9.73 -14.99
C LYS A 172 0.06 8.26 -14.63
N GLY A 173 0.74 7.90 -13.54
CA GLY A 173 0.85 6.51 -13.09
C GLY A 173 -0.53 5.89 -12.82
N ILE A 174 -1.43 6.61 -12.14
CA ILE A 174 -2.78 6.12 -11.82
C ILE A 174 -3.61 5.96 -13.10
N ASN A 175 -3.73 7.00 -13.93
CA ASN A 175 -4.58 6.95 -15.12
C ASN A 175 -4.11 5.89 -16.13
N GLU A 176 -2.79 5.79 -16.35
CA GLU A 176 -2.20 4.76 -17.22
C GLU A 176 -2.46 3.35 -16.68
N SER A 177 -2.39 3.17 -15.36
CA SER A 177 -2.70 1.88 -14.72
C SER A 177 -4.14 1.44 -14.96
N HIS A 178 -5.11 2.35 -14.78
CA HIS A 178 -6.52 2.06 -15.03
C HIS A 178 -6.79 1.78 -16.51
N TYR A 179 -6.21 2.58 -17.42
CA TYR A 179 -6.37 2.40 -18.85
C TYR A 179 -5.80 1.06 -19.33
N LEU A 180 -4.58 0.72 -18.92
CA LEU A 180 -3.91 -0.54 -19.28
C LEU A 180 -4.71 -1.75 -18.78
N SER A 181 -5.21 -1.71 -17.54
CA SER A 181 -6.00 -2.81 -17.01
C SER A 181 -7.35 -2.96 -17.73
N ALA A 182 -7.99 -1.84 -18.09
CA ALA A 182 -9.22 -1.85 -18.88
C ALA A 182 -9.02 -2.50 -20.26
N LEU A 183 -7.87 -2.26 -20.91
CA LEU A 183 -7.52 -2.92 -22.17
C LEU A 183 -7.28 -4.42 -22.02
N TYR A 184 -6.69 -4.86 -20.90
CA TYR A 184 -6.42 -6.28 -20.65
C TYR A 184 -7.68 -7.07 -20.31
N GLY A 185 -8.63 -6.44 -19.62
CA GLY A 185 -9.95 -6.98 -19.29
C GLY A 185 -10.05 -7.57 -17.88
N MET A 186 -11.18 -7.31 -17.22
CA MET A 186 -11.42 -7.69 -15.83
C MET A 186 -11.43 -9.20 -15.62
N GLU A 187 -11.98 -9.95 -16.59
CA GLU A 187 -12.08 -11.41 -16.57
C GLU A 187 -10.71 -12.09 -16.54
N LYS A 188 -9.69 -11.38 -17.05
CA LYS A 188 -8.30 -11.83 -17.03
C LYS A 188 -7.52 -11.31 -15.82
N THR A 189 -8.01 -10.28 -15.15
CA THR A 189 -7.29 -9.59 -14.06
C THR A 189 -7.77 -10.04 -12.70
N MET A 190 -9.08 -10.02 -12.44
CA MET A 190 -9.68 -10.17 -11.11
C MET A 190 -9.14 -11.38 -10.34
N GLY A 191 -8.59 -11.14 -9.15
CA GLY A 191 -8.12 -12.18 -8.24
C GLY A 191 -6.82 -12.89 -8.66
N ARG A 192 -6.14 -12.43 -9.72
CA ARG A 192 -4.89 -13.06 -10.20
C ARG A 192 -3.67 -12.31 -9.67
N CYS A 193 -2.73 -13.05 -9.09
CA CYS A 193 -1.47 -12.47 -8.58
C CYS A 193 -0.51 -12.04 -9.70
N ASP A 194 -0.62 -12.65 -10.88
CA ASP A 194 0.23 -12.35 -12.03
C ASP A 194 -0.62 -11.74 -13.16
N THR A 195 -0.47 -10.43 -13.34
CA THR A 195 -1.18 -9.63 -14.35
C THR A 195 -0.21 -8.62 -14.97
N PRO A 196 -0.46 -8.12 -16.19
CA PRO A 196 0.43 -7.15 -16.84
C PRO A 196 0.77 -5.95 -15.95
N LEU A 197 -0.26 -5.34 -15.35
CA LEU A 197 -0.06 -4.19 -14.48
C LEU A 197 0.74 -4.56 -13.22
N ARG A 198 0.51 -5.74 -12.64
CA ARG A 198 1.29 -6.20 -11.48
C ARG A 198 2.77 -6.37 -11.82
N ARG A 199 3.09 -6.91 -13.00
CA ARG A 199 4.48 -7.02 -13.49
C ARG A 199 5.12 -5.64 -13.63
N ILE A 200 4.40 -4.67 -14.20
CA ILE A 200 4.88 -3.29 -14.36
C ILE A 200 5.14 -2.61 -13.01
N LEU A 201 4.22 -2.75 -12.03
CA LEU A 201 4.43 -2.20 -10.69
C LEU A 201 5.58 -2.89 -9.94
N ASN A 202 5.82 -4.18 -10.17
CA ASN A 202 6.95 -4.90 -9.58
C ASN A 202 8.28 -4.41 -10.19
N GLU A 203 8.33 -4.27 -11.51
CA GLU A 203 9.49 -3.72 -12.23
C GLU A 203 9.82 -2.29 -11.76
N ALA A 204 8.79 -1.45 -11.58
CA ALA A 204 8.96 -0.11 -11.06
C ALA A 204 9.54 -0.08 -9.64
N GLN A 205 9.08 -0.98 -8.76
CA GLN A 205 9.66 -1.10 -7.42
C GLN A 205 11.13 -1.49 -7.48
N ASP A 206 11.46 -2.53 -8.23
CA ASP A 206 12.80 -3.10 -8.27
C ASP A 206 13.82 -2.09 -8.85
N ARG A 207 13.39 -1.28 -9.82
CA ARG A 207 14.24 -0.25 -10.44
C ARG A 207 14.36 1.04 -9.64
N PHE A 208 13.27 1.48 -9.00
CA PHE A 208 13.16 2.87 -8.55
C PHE A 208 12.98 3.05 -7.05
N CYS A 209 12.70 1.98 -6.29
CA CYS A 209 12.46 2.06 -4.85
C CYS A 209 13.62 1.52 -4.00
N SER A 210 14.78 1.22 -4.58
CA SER A 210 15.93 0.63 -3.85
C SER A 210 16.45 1.50 -2.71
N SER A 211 16.24 2.83 -2.76
CA SER A 211 16.58 3.77 -1.70
C SER A 211 15.49 3.93 -0.63
N MET A 212 14.30 3.36 -0.84
CA MET A 212 13.17 3.49 0.08
C MET A 212 13.10 2.28 1.02
N PRO A 213 13.14 2.47 2.35
CA PRO A 213 13.10 1.36 3.31
C PRO A 213 11.66 0.86 3.52
N ILE A 214 11.07 0.26 2.48
CA ILE A 214 9.66 -0.18 2.50
C ILE A 214 9.54 -1.60 3.08
N ILE A 215 8.65 -1.75 4.06
CA ILE A 215 8.13 -3.05 4.51
C ILE A 215 6.64 -3.12 4.19
N TYR A 216 6.22 -4.26 3.67
CA TYR A 216 4.82 -4.57 3.42
C TYR A 216 4.26 -5.46 4.53
N VAL A 217 3.21 -4.99 5.19
CA VAL A 217 2.39 -5.77 6.12
C VAL A 217 1.11 -6.16 5.40
N LEU A 218 1.07 -7.43 4.99
CA LEU A 218 0.02 -7.98 4.15
C LEU A 218 -0.90 -8.87 5.00
N THR A 219 -2.12 -8.42 5.24
CA THR A 219 -3.15 -9.18 5.96
C THR A 219 -4.14 -9.82 5.00
N VAL A 220 -4.82 -10.88 5.44
CA VAL A 220 -6.02 -11.41 4.79
C VAL A 220 -7.10 -11.39 5.86
N VAL A 221 -8.26 -10.82 5.54
CA VAL A 221 -9.37 -10.63 6.47
C VAL A 221 -10.61 -11.27 5.88
N GLU A 222 -11.35 -11.99 6.73
CA GLU A 222 -12.62 -12.62 6.40
C GLU A 222 -13.68 -12.09 7.35
N SER A 223 -14.89 -11.84 6.85
CA SER A 223 -16.03 -11.58 7.73
C SER A 223 -16.62 -12.90 8.19
N LEU A 224 -16.56 -13.15 9.51
CA LEU A 224 -17.15 -14.33 10.13
C LEU A 224 -18.68 -14.22 10.15
N ALA A 225 -19.36 -15.36 10.22
CA ALA A 225 -20.82 -15.42 10.31
C ALA A 225 -21.42 -14.64 11.50
N SER A 226 -20.62 -14.39 12.54
CA SER A 226 -21.01 -13.58 13.70
C SER A 226 -20.94 -12.06 13.45
N GLY A 227 -20.44 -11.62 12.28
CA GLY A 227 -20.18 -10.22 11.94
C GLY A 227 -18.82 -9.69 12.42
N ASN A 228 -18.02 -10.52 13.12
CA ASN A 228 -16.65 -10.19 13.50
C ASN A 228 -15.69 -10.36 12.30
N LYS A 229 -14.53 -9.70 12.36
CA LYS A 229 -13.50 -9.69 11.31
C LYS A 229 -12.14 -10.14 11.83
#